data_AF-Q92JH8-F1
#
_entry.id   AF-Q92JH8-F1
#
_cell.length_a   1.000
_cell.length_b   1.000
_cell.length_c   1.000
_cell.angle_alpha   90.00
_cell.angle_beta   90.00
_cell.angle_gamma   90.00
#
_symmetry.space_group_name_H-M   'P 1'
#
loop_
_entity.id
_entity.type
_entity.pdbx_description
1 polymer ?
#
loop_
_entity_poly.entity_id
_entity_poly.type
_entity_poly.pdbx_seq_one_letter_code
_entity_poly.pdbx_strand_id
1 'polypeptide(L)'
;MSLTQILLILFVGILVTTPHDIFIIIKELKKIKAYLINIKSSIVKNIDEPLETEQVNFYLKKIINLEGYYHGSYDLTTIKEKYYTLIINNDLIENESVPDITEKH
;
A
#
# COMPACT_ATOMS: atom_id res chain seq x y z
N MET A 1 25.65 13.83 24.17
CA MET A 1 26.87 13.48 23.42
C MET A 1 26.69 13.89 21.97
N SER A 2 27.73 14.43 21.33
CA SER A 2 27.67 14.76 19.90
C SER A 2 27.66 13.50 19.04
N LEU A 3 27.03 13.55 17.85
CA LEU A 3 27.11 12.49 16.84
C LEU A 3 28.57 12.11 16.54
N THR A 4 29.47 13.11 16.52
CA THR A 4 30.91 12.91 16.30
C THR A 4 31.57 12.11 17.42
N GLN A 5 31.17 12.32 18.68
CA GLN A 5 31.69 11.56 19.82
C GLN A 5 31.23 10.11 19.78
N ILE A 6 29.97 9.86 19.38
CA ILE A 6 29.43 8.50 19.22
C ILE A 6 30.21 7.75 18.14
N LEU A 7 30.46 8.38 16.99
CA LEU A 7 31.26 7.79 15.91
C LEU A 7 32.69 7.47 16.35
N LEU A 8 33.32 8.37 17.11
CA LEU A 8 34.68 8.17 17.61
C LEU A 8 34.75 7.00 18.60
N ILE A 9 33.78 6.90 19.52
CA ILE A 9 33.69 5.76 20.45
C ILE A 9 33.48 4.45 19.69
N LEU A 10 32.62 4.44 18.66
CA LEU A 10 32.41 3.28 17.79
C LEU A 10 33.71 2.87 17.09
N PHE A 11 34.44 3.84 16.55
CA PHE A 11 35.69 3.60 15.84
C PHE A 11 36.78 3.03 16.76
N VAL A 12 36.95 3.61 17.95
CA VAL A 12 37.88 3.09 18.97
C VAL A 12 37.44 1.70 19.42
N GLY A 13 36.15 1.47 19.61
CA GLY A 13 35.60 0.15 19.93
C GLY A 13 35.97 -0.89 18.87
N ILE A 14 35.73 -0.60 17.58
CA ILE A 14 36.07 -1.49 16.46
C ILE A 14 37.58 -1.74 16.38
N LEU A 15 38.42 -0.73 16.63
CA LEU A 15 39.87 -0.85 16.59
C LEU A 15 40.41 -1.77 17.70
N VAL A 16 39.79 -1.74 18.88
CA VAL A 16 40.14 -2.61 20.03
C VAL A 16 39.59 -4.03 19.86
N THR A 17 38.52 -4.18 19.10
CA THR A 17 37.82 -5.45 18.90
C THR A 17 38.65 -6.41 18.06
N THR A 18 38.73 -7.69 18.45
CA THR A 18 39.50 -8.67 17.68
C THR A 18 38.77 -9.07 16.39
N PRO A 19 39.47 -9.55 15.34
CA PRO A 19 38.82 -10.03 14.12
C PRO A 19 37.79 -11.16 14.38
N HIS A 20 38.00 -11.97 15.41
CA HIS A 20 37.06 -13.02 15.80
C HIS A 20 35.72 -12.44 16.29
N ASP A 21 35.77 -11.40 17.12
CA ASP A 21 34.57 -10.75 17.65
C ASP A 21 33.75 -10.10 16.53
N ILE A 22 34.42 -9.47 15.55
CA ILE A 22 33.77 -8.90 14.36
C ILE A 22 32.96 -9.96 13.62
N PHE A 23 33.49 -11.18 13.47
CA PHE A 23 32.77 -12.28 12.82
C PHE A 23 31.48 -12.66 13.58
N ILE A 24 31.53 -12.70 14.91
CA ILE A 24 30.37 -12.98 15.76
C ILE A 24 29.33 -11.86 15.60
N ILE A 25 29.75 -10.59 15.65
CA ILE A 25 28.87 -9.43 15.46
C ILE A 25 28.15 -9.50 14.12
N ILE A 26 28.86 -9.81 13.03
CA ILE A 26 28.26 -9.95 11.69
C ILE A 26 27.22 -11.09 11.67
N LYS A 27 27.50 -12.22 12.33
CA LYS A 27 26.57 -13.35 12.40
C LYS A 27 25.28 -12.96 13.13
N GLU A 28 25.38 -12.24 14.24
CA GLU A 28 24.21 -11.75 14.98
C GLU A 28 23.46 -10.67 14.18
N LEU A 29 24.16 -9.76 13.51
CA LEU A 29 23.54 -8.76 12.61
C LEU A 29 22.74 -9.41 11.48
N LYS A 30 23.22 -10.52 10.90
CA LYS A 30 22.46 -11.30 9.90
C LYS A 30 21.15 -11.85 10.49
N LYS A 31 21.17 -12.35 11.73
CA LYS A 31 19.95 -12.82 12.40
C LYS A 31 18.96 -11.68 12.64
N ILE A 32 19.45 -10.52 13.10
CA ILE A 32 18.62 -9.33 13.29
C ILE A 32 18.00 -8.89 11.97
N LYS A 33 18.78 -8.87 10.88
CA LYS A 33 18.25 -8.56 9.53
C LYS A 33 17.16 -9.55 9.10
N ALA A 34 17.37 -10.85 9.30
CA ALA A 34 16.38 -11.86 8.97
C ALA A 34 15.09 -11.70 9.80
N TYR A 35 15.22 -11.41 11.09
CA TYR A 35 14.10 -11.11 11.98
C TYR A 35 13.31 -9.87 11.52
N LEU A 36 13.99 -8.79 11.15
CA LEU A 36 13.36 -7.57 10.63
C LEU A 36 12.62 -7.81 9.30
N ILE A 37 13.19 -8.60 8.40
CA ILE A 37 12.52 -8.98 7.14
C ILE A 37 11.24 -9.78 7.43
N ASN A 38 11.32 -10.74 8.37
CA ASN A 38 10.17 -11.55 8.75
C ASN A 38 9.07 -10.68 9.36
N ILE A 39 9.40 -9.80 10.31
CA ILE A 39 8.45 -8.84 10.88
C ILE A 39 7.82 -7.98 9.78
N LYS A 40 8.62 -7.42 8.87
CA LYS A 40 8.09 -6.60 7.76
C LYS A 40 7.07 -7.41 6.96
N SER A 41 7.38 -8.66 6.63
CA SER A 41 6.46 -9.52 5.88
C SER A 41 5.18 -9.84 6.65
N SER A 42 5.27 -10.10 7.96
CA SER A 42 4.11 -10.37 8.81
C SER A 42 3.23 -9.13 9.00
N ILE A 43 3.83 -7.96 9.27
CA ILE A 43 3.09 -6.71 9.46
C ILE A 43 2.41 -6.30 8.15
N VAL A 44 3.13 -6.33 7.02
CA VAL A 44 2.56 -5.99 5.71
C VAL A 44 1.38 -6.92 5.39
N LYS A 45 1.57 -8.24 5.53
CA LYS A 45 0.49 -9.21 5.26
C LYS A 45 -0.75 -9.00 6.14
N ASN A 46 -0.56 -8.74 7.44
CA ASN A 46 -1.67 -8.54 8.37
C ASN A 46 -2.40 -7.20 8.17
N ILE A 47 -1.75 -6.20 7.60
CA ILE A 47 -2.37 -4.89 7.28
C ILE A 47 -3.08 -4.95 5.92
N ASP A 48 -2.51 -5.65 4.95
CA ASP A 48 -3.04 -5.68 3.58
C ASP A 48 -4.38 -6.42 3.48
N GLU A 49 -4.57 -7.53 4.20
CA GLU A 49 -5.80 -8.35 4.15
C GLU A 49 -7.08 -7.61 4.64
N PRO A 50 -7.09 -6.96 5.83
CA PRO A 50 -8.25 -6.16 6.24
C PRO A 50 -8.45 -4.93 5.35
N LEU A 51 -7.36 -4.32 4.85
CA LEU A 51 -7.43 -3.16 3.97
C LEU A 51 -8.04 -3.52 2.60
N GLU A 52 -7.68 -4.67 2.02
CA GLU A 52 -8.27 -5.14 0.76
C GLU A 52 -9.76 -5.43 0.93
N THR A 53 -10.14 -6.10 2.02
CA THR A 53 -11.55 -6.38 2.34
C THR A 53 -12.36 -5.10 2.55
N GLU A 54 -11.78 -4.12 3.25
CA GLU A 54 -12.40 -2.80 3.45
C GLU A 54 -12.59 -2.07 2.12
N GLN A 55 -11.59 -2.10 1.23
CA GLN A 55 -11.69 -1.52 -0.11
C GLN A 55 -12.77 -2.22 -0.96
N VAL A 56 -12.80 -3.55 -0.97
CA VAL A 56 -13.84 -4.34 -1.65
C VAL A 56 -15.22 -3.91 -1.18
N ASN A 57 -15.44 -3.88 0.14
CA ASN A 57 -16.71 -3.46 0.73
C ASN A 57 -17.07 -2.00 0.39
N PHE A 58 -16.08 -1.11 0.37
CA PHE A 58 -16.27 0.29 0.01
C PHE A 58 -16.79 0.42 -1.43
N TYR A 59 -16.14 -0.19 -2.41
CA TYR A 59 -16.55 -0.08 -3.81
C TYR A 59 -17.85 -0.84 -4.09
N LEU A 60 -18.08 -2.02 -3.48
CA LEU A 60 -19.35 -2.73 -3.60
C LEU A 60 -20.52 -1.88 -3.11
N LYS A 61 -20.36 -1.21 -1.96
CA LYS A 61 -21.38 -0.29 -1.44
C LYS A 61 -21.65 0.86 -2.41
N LYS A 62 -20.60 1.40 -3.05
CA LYS A 62 -20.75 2.46 -4.07
C LYS A 62 -21.49 1.95 -5.30
N ILE A 63 -21.18 0.77 -5.80
CA ILE A 63 -21.85 0.18 -6.97
C ILE A 63 -23.32 -0.12 -6.64
N ILE A 64 -23.60 -0.75 -5.50
CA ILE A 64 -24.98 -1.05 -5.07
C ILE A 64 -25.79 0.23 -4.92
N ASN A 65 -25.18 1.33 -4.46
CA ASN A 65 -25.88 2.62 -4.40
C ASN A 65 -26.19 3.20 -5.79
N LEU A 66 -25.48 2.82 -6.85
CA LEU A 66 -25.69 3.28 -8.22
C LEU A 66 -26.64 2.37 -9.02
N GLU A 67 -26.44 1.04 -8.97
CA GLU A 67 -27.22 0.06 -9.76
C GLU A 67 -28.26 -0.72 -8.94
N GLY A 68 -28.27 -0.59 -7.60
CA GLY A 68 -29.16 -1.34 -6.69
C GLY A 68 -28.69 -2.77 -6.37
N TYR A 69 -27.77 -3.32 -7.16
CA TYR A 69 -27.16 -4.64 -6.95
C TYR A 69 -25.75 -4.70 -7.54
N TYR A 70 -24.96 -5.70 -7.16
CA TYR A 70 -23.68 -6.00 -7.79
C TYR A 70 -23.71 -7.42 -8.37
N HIS A 71 -23.26 -7.55 -9.62
CA HIS A 71 -23.06 -8.84 -10.27
C HIS A 71 -21.65 -8.89 -10.86
N GLY A 72 -20.84 -9.86 -10.42
CA GLY A 72 -19.47 -10.03 -10.88
C GLY A 72 -18.60 -10.76 -9.87
N SER A 73 -17.31 -10.87 -10.19
CA SER A 73 -16.29 -11.42 -9.30
C SER A 73 -16.03 -10.49 -8.10
N TYR A 74 -15.67 -11.07 -6.96
CA TYR A 74 -15.43 -10.32 -5.72
C TYR A 74 -13.95 -9.90 -5.51
N ASP A 75 -13.13 -9.96 -6.56
CA ASP A 75 -11.79 -9.41 -6.51
C ASP A 75 -11.80 -7.89 -6.66
N LEU A 76 -10.87 -7.23 -5.95
CA LEU A 76 -10.81 -5.77 -5.87
C LEU A 76 -10.66 -5.10 -7.24
N THR A 77 -9.95 -5.74 -8.18
CA THR A 77 -9.70 -5.22 -9.53
C THR A 77 -11.00 -5.15 -10.32
N THR A 78 -11.73 -6.26 -10.41
CA THR A 78 -13.01 -6.34 -11.12
C THR A 78 -14.03 -5.35 -10.54
N ILE A 79 -14.10 -5.24 -9.21
CA ILE A 79 -15.02 -4.32 -8.54
C ILE A 79 -14.64 -2.86 -8.88
N LYS A 80 -13.36 -2.49 -8.83
CA LYS A 80 -12.89 -1.15 -9.19
C LYS A 80 -13.21 -0.81 -10.64
N GLU A 81 -12.93 -1.70 -11.57
CA GLU A 81 -13.22 -1.52 -12.99
C GLU A 81 -14.72 -1.30 -13.24
N LYS A 82 -15.57 -2.12 -12.60
CA LYS A 82 -17.03 -1.96 -12.68
C LYS A 82 -17.46 -0.60 -12.12
N TYR A 83 -16.95 -0.21 -10.96
CA TYR A 83 -17.27 1.11 -10.38
C TYR A 83 -16.86 2.26 -11.29
N TYR A 84 -15.63 2.27 -11.82
CA TYR A 84 -15.18 3.36 -12.69
C TYR A 84 -15.94 3.40 -14.01
N THR A 85 -16.27 2.25 -14.58
CA THR A 85 -17.12 2.18 -15.78
C THR A 85 -18.49 2.80 -15.50
N LEU A 86 -19.07 2.55 -14.32
CA LEU A 86 -20.34 3.17 -13.93
C LEU A 86 -20.23 4.67 -13.76
N ILE A 87 -19.18 5.17 -13.10
CA ILE A 87 -18.99 6.61 -12.94
C ILE A 87 -18.83 7.29 -14.30
N ILE A 88 -17.97 6.74 -15.17
CA ILE A 88 -17.77 7.29 -16.52
C ILE A 88 -19.10 7.28 -17.30
N ASN A 89 -19.86 6.19 -17.27
CA ASN A 89 -21.13 6.13 -18.00
C ASN A 89 -22.19 7.07 -17.42
N ASN A 90 -22.30 7.21 -16.10
CA ASN A 90 -23.23 8.16 -15.48
C ASN A 90 -22.82 9.62 -15.77
N ASP A 91 -21.53 9.93 -15.70
CA ASP A 91 -21.00 11.26 -16.04
C ASP A 91 -21.27 11.57 -17.53
N LEU A 92 -21.10 10.60 -18.43
CA LEU A 92 -21.42 10.76 -19.86
C LEU A 92 -22.92 11.00 -20.09
N ILE A 93 -23.79 10.29 -19.36
CA ILE A 93 -25.25 10.48 -19.44
C ILE A 93 -25.66 11.88 -18.96
N GLU A 94 -25.05 12.40 -17.89
CA GLU A 94 -25.30 13.76 -17.42
C GLU A 94 -24.84 14.82 -18.45
N ASN A 95 -23.70 14.60 -19.11
CA ASN A 95 -23.18 15.54 -20.11
C ASN A 95 -23.91 15.51 -21.46
N GLU A 96 -24.41 14.35 -21.92
CA GLU A 96 -25.19 14.26 -23.17
C GLU A 96 -26.60 14.85 -23.04
N SER A 97 -27.11 14.99 -21.82
CA SER A 97 -28.46 15.52 -21.56
C SER A 97 -28.60 17.04 -21.69
N VAL A 98 -27.52 17.77 -22.02
CA VAL A 98 -27.61 19.18 -22.41
C VAL A 98 -27.79 19.25 -23.93
N PRO A 99 -29.03 19.41 -24.44
CA PRO A 99 -29.24 19.63 -25.87
C PRO A 99 -28.50 20.92 -26.26
N ASP A 100 -27.60 20.78 -27.22
CA ASP A 100 -26.92 21.86 -27.90
C ASP A 100 -27.95 22.74 -28.63
N ILE A 101 -28.57 23.65 -27.89
CA ILE A 101 -29.41 24.72 -28.44
C ILE A 101 -28.55 25.93 -28.83
N THR A 102 -27.32 25.70 -29.30
CA THR A 102 -26.57 26.71 -30.07
C THR A 102 -26.63 26.47 -31.57
N GLU A 103 -27.80 26.05 -32.08
CA GLU A 103 -28.09 26.13 -33.52
C GLU A 103 -28.64 27.53 -33.89
N LYS A 104 -27.70 28.49 -33.95
CA LYS A 104 -27.43 29.31 -35.13
C LYS A 104 -28.62 29.60 -36.09
N HIS A 105 -29.38 30.68 -35.87
CA HIS A 105 -29.40 31.88 -36.73
C HIS A 105 -30.37 32.96 -36.26
#